data_AF-A0A4V5NRL1-F1
#
_entry.id   AF-A0A4V5NRL1-F1
#
_cell.length_a   1.000
_cell.length_b   1.000
_cell.length_c   1.000
_cell.angle_alpha   90.00
_cell.angle_beta   90.00
_cell.angle_gamma   90.00
#
_symmetry.space_group_name_H-M   'P 1'
#
loop_
_entity.id
_entity.type
_entity.pdbx_description
1 polymer ?
#
loop_
_entity_poly.entity_id
_entity_poly.type
_entity_poly.pdbx_seq_one_letter_code
_entity_poly.pdbx_strand_id
1 'polypeptide(L)'
;FLIAAKLSLKLIKTHLDAVREPMRNWNHYSQAYELYAYSLPITWDYVQDRPYKGDTITADRRMYLHFYYSPDRALEDEKAFNNRMAV
;
A
#
# COMPACT_ATOMS: atom_id res chain seq x y z
N PHE A 1 14.41 -2.71 4.24
CA PHE A 1 13.60 -3.93 4.15
C PHE A 1 12.28 -3.58 3.48
N LEU A 2 11.72 -4.46 2.66
CA LEU A 2 10.40 -4.27 2.04
C LEU A 2 9.48 -5.37 2.59
N ILE A 3 8.26 -5.00 2.96
CA ILE A 3 7.28 -5.93 3.51
C ILE A 3 6.02 -5.79 2.66
N ALA A 4 5.59 -6.89 2.06
CA ALA A 4 4.29 -6.94 1.40
C ALA A 4 3.20 -6.93 2.47
N ALA A 5 2.16 -6.14 2.24
CA ALA A 5 1.07 -6.02 3.19
C ALA A 5 -0.29 -6.05 2.48
N LYS A 6 -1.29 -6.59 3.16
CA LYS A 6 -2.62 -6.80 2.59
C LYS A 6 -3.38 -5.47 2.49
N LEU A 7 -3.96 -5.17 1.33
CA LEU A 7 -4.72 -3.94 1.09
C LEU A 7 -5.92 -3.77 2.04
N SER A 8 -6.45 -4.86 2.60
CA SER A 8 -7.57 -4.83 3.54
C SER A 8 -7.17 -4.36 4.95
N LEU A 9 -5.88 -4.17 5.25
CA LEU A 9 -5.45 -3.64 6.53
C LEU A 9 -5.92 -2.20 6.69
N LYS A 10 -6.50 -1.87 7.84
CA LYS A 10 -7.07 -0.54 8.10
C LYS A 10 -6.08 0.60 7.80
N LEU A 11 -4.84 0.48 8.28
CA LEU A 11 -3.78 1.45 8.03
C LEU A 11 -3.58 1.70 6.52
N ILE A 12 -3.45 0.61 5.76
CA ILE A 12 -3.19 0.68 4.31
C ILE A 12 -4.41 1.21 3.57
N LYS A 13 -5.60 0.71 3.91
CA LYS A 13 -6.86 1.13 3.29
C LYS A 13 -7.09 2.62 3.46
N THR A 14 -6.86 3.17 4.65
CA THR A 14 -7.02 4.62 4.90
C THR A 14 -6.11 5.45 4.01
N HIS A 15 -4.83 5.08 3.90
CA HIS A 15 -3.90 5.81 3.03
C HIS A 15 -4.18 5.57 1.55
N LEU A 16 -4.55 4.35 1.17
CA LEU A 16 -4.89 3.97 -0.20
C LEU A 16 -6.09 4.75 -0.72
N ASP A 17 -7.15 4.88 0.08
CA ASP A 17 -8.38 5.58 -0.30
C ASP A 17 -8.10 7.05 -0.62
N ALA A 18 -7.28 7.71 0.22
CA ALA A 18 -6.87 9.09 0.01
C ALA A 18 -6.00 9.29 -1.25
N VAL A 19 -5.19 8.30 -1.63
CA VAL A 19 -4.27 8.43 -2.79
C VAL A 19 -4.81 7.78 -4.06
N ARG A 20 -5.99 7.14 -4.02
CA ARG A 20 -6.50 6.32 -5.13
C ARG A 20 -6.68 7.09 -6.42
N GLU A 21 -7.25 8.28 -6.32
CA GLU A 21 -7.44 9.20 -7.44
C GLU A 21 -6.14 9.91 -7.85
N PRO A 22 -5.41 10.60 -6.94
CA PRO A 22 -4.20 11.33 -7.35
C PRO A 22 -3.08 10.42 -7.85
N MET A 23 -3.01 9.16 -7.41
CA MET A 23 -2.02 8.19 -7.90
C MET A 23 -2.19 7.90 -9.40
N ARG A 24 -3.39 8.02 -9.96
CA ARG A 24 -3.66 7.79 -11.39
C ARG A 24 -3.31 9.00 -12.27
N ASN A 25 -2.54 9.94 -11.74
CA ASN A 25 -2.00 11.06 -12.50
C ASN A 25 -0.75 10.62 -13.29
N TRP A 26 -0.60 11.16 -14.49
CA TRP A 26 0.56 10.94 -15.37
C TRP A 26 1.90 11.19 -14.69
N ASN A 27 1.96 12.12 -13.73
CA ASN A 27 3.18 12.40 -12.95
C ASN A 27 3.69 11.21 -12.13
N HIS A 28 2.84 10.22 -11.87
CA HIS A 28 3.17 9.00 -11.14
C HIS A 28 3.32 7.79 -12.07
N TYR A 29 3.13 7.97 -13.39
CA TYR A 29 3.26 6.90 -14.36
C TYR A 29 4.72 6.65 -14.71
N SER A 30 5.15 5.40 -14.56
CA SER A 30 6.45 4.95 -15.02
C SER A 30 6.31 4.24 -16.35
N GLN A 31 6.77 4.87 -17.43
CA GLN A 31 6.71 4.28 -18.77
C GLN A 31 7.59 3.02 -18.90
N ALA A 32 8.72 2.95 -18.19
CA ALA A 32 9.62 1.81 -18.22
C ALA A 32 9.00 0.52 -17.63
N TYR A 33 8.03 0.66 -16.72
CA TYR A 33 7.37 -0.44 -16.02
C TYR A 33 5.86 -0.49 -16.29
N GLU A 34 5.36 0.41 -17.14
CA GLU A 34 3.95 0.56 -17.53
C GLU A 34 2.97 0.57 -16.34
N LEU A 35 3.38 1.20 -15.23
CA LEU A 35 2.61 1.22 -13.98
C LEU A 35 2.68 2.57 -13.28
N TYR A 36 1.67 2.85 -12.48
CA TYR A 36 1.63 4.00 -11.59
C TYR A 36 2.29 3.63 -10.26
N ALA A 37 3.25 4.44 -9.82
CA ALA A 37 3.96 4.28 -8.57
C ALA A 37 3.77 5.52 -7.68
N TYR A 38 3.33 5.30 -6.45
CA TYR A 38 3.11 6.38 -5.48
C TYR A 38 3.74 6.01 -4.15
N SER A 39 4.55 6.93 -3.59
CA SER A 39 5.25 6.71 -2.33
C SER A 39 4.88 7.81 -1.35
N LEU A 40 4.47 7.45 -0.14
CA LEU A 40 4.19 8.42 0.92
C LEU A 40 4.94 8.09 2.21
N PRO A 41 5.47 9.12 2.90
CA PRO A 41 5.94 8.96 4.27
C PRO A 41 4.75 8.83 5.21
N ILE A 42 4.82 7.88 6.13
CA ILE A 42 3.87 7.72 7.24
C ILE A 42 4.60 7.56 8.56
N THR A 43 3.94 7.98 9.64
CA THR A 43 4.43 7.74 11.00
C THR A 43 4.04 6.33 11.43
N TRP A 44 5.01 5.60 11.96
CA TRP A 44 4.80 4.32 12.63
C TRP A 44 4.90 4.56 14.13
N ASP A 45 3.77 4.42 14.82
CA ASP A 45 3.68 4.36 16.28
C ASP A 45 4.35 3.07 16.78
N TYR A 46 5.67 3.11 16.94
CA TYR A 46 6.46 1.95 17.33
C TYR A 46 6.29 1.71 18.82
N VAL A 47 5.79 0.52 19.15
CA VAL A 47 5.69 0.02 20.53
C VAL A 47 6.55 -1.23 20.65
N GLN A 48 7.51 -1.20 21.56
CA GLN A 48 8.32 -2.36 21.92
C GLN A 48 8.21 -2.60 23.41
N ASP A 49 7.56 -3.71 23.75
CA ASP A 49 7.57 -4.23 25.11
C ASP A 49 8.92 -4.90 25.40
N ARG A 50 9.52 -4.62 26.56
CA ARG A 50 10.75 -5.26 27.04
C ARG A 50 10.46 -6.03 28.33
N PRO A 51 9.97 -7.29 28.23
CA PRO A 51 9.57 -8.07 29.40
C PRO A 51 10.71 -8.25 30.42
N TYR A 52 11.95 -8.39 29.94
CA TYR A 52 13.14 -8.52 30.77
C TYR A 52 13.44 -7.28 31.64
N LYS A 53 13.08 -6.09 31.16
CA LYS A 53 13.39 -4.81 31.81
C LYS A 53 12.17 -4.16 32.47
N GLY A 54 10.97 -4.65 32.16
CA GLY A 54 9.70 -4.18 32.73
C GLY A 54 9.22 -2.85 32.16
N ASP A 55 9.72 -2.42 30.99
CA ASP A 55 9.36 -1.16 30.38
C ASP A 55 8.91 -1.29 28.92
N THR A 56 8.04 -0.39 28.49
CA THR A 56 7.54 -0.29 27.12
C THR A 56 8.14 0.94 26.46
N ILE A 57 8.87 0.75 25.36
CA ILE A 57 9.36 1.86 24.54
C ILE A 57 8.27 2.24 23.54
N THR A 58 7.90 3.51 23.55
CA THR A 58 7.12 4.14 22.49
C THR A 58 8.01 5.12 21.72
N ALA A 59 7.95 5.08 20.39
CA ALA A 59 8.69 6.00 19.54
C ALA A 59 7.98 6.23 18.22
N ASP A 60 8.07 7.45 17.69
CA ASP A 60 7.63 7.76 16.33
C ASP A 60 8.72 7.40 15.34
N ARG A 61 8.50 6.34 14.57
CA ARG A 61 9.42 5.92 13.49
C ARG A 61 8.87 6.33 12.14
N ARG A 62 9.75 6.58 11.18
CA ARG A 62 9.36 6.84 9.79
C ARG A 62 9.19 5.53 9.04
N MET A 63 8.06 5.37 8.37
CA MET A 63 7.79 4.30 7.43
C MET A 63 7.37 4.90 6.09
N TYR A 64 7.59 4.17 5.00
CA TYR A 64 7.17 4.59 3.66
C TYR A 64 6.21 3.54 3.10
N LEU A 65 5.04 3.99 2.66
CA LEU A 65 4.11 3.15 1.91
C LEU A 65 4.35 3.37 0.43
N HIS A 66 4.54 2.28 -0.28
CA HIS A 66 4.70 2.24 -1.73
C HIS A 66 3.49 1.55 -2.34
N PHE A 67 2.73 2.29 -3.13
CA PHE A 67 1.62 1.78 -3.91
C PHE A 67 2.03 1.62 -5.37
N TYR A 68 1.65 0.48 -5.94
CA TYR A 68 1.87 0.17 -7.34
C TYR A 68 0.54 -0.23 -7.97
N TYR A 69 0.21 0.40 -9.08
CA TYR A 69 -1.03 0.15 -9.81
C TYR A 69 -0.74 -0.03 -11.30
N SER A 70 -1.04 -1.21 -11.83
CA SER A 70 -0.95 -1.50 -13.26
C SER A 70 -2.37 -1.56 -13.85
N PRO A 71 -2.72 -0.68 -14.81
CA PRO A 71 -4.04 -0.67 -15.41
C PRO A 71 -4.33 -1.94 -16.22
N ASP A 72 -3.30 -2.50 -16.86
CA ASP A 72 -3.41 -3.72 -17.66
C ASP A 72 -3.82 -4.92 -16.80
N ARG A 73 -3.09 -5.15 -15.69
CA ARG A 73 -3.45 -6.18 -14.71
C ARG A 73 -4.82 -5.98 -14.08
N ALA A 74 -5.22 -4.73 -13.85
CA ALA A 74 -6.54 -4.44 -13.29
C ALA A 74 -7.66 -4.85 -14.27
N LEU A 75 -7.47 -4.58 -15.57
CA LEU A 75 -8.40 -4.97 -16.61
C LEU A 75 -8.47 -6.50 -16.77
N GLU A 76 -7.33 -7.18 -16.72
CA GLU A 76 -7.28 -8.65 -16.73
C GLU A 76 -8.03 -9.26 -15.55
N ASP A 77 -7.86 -8.72 -14.35
CA ASP A 77 -8.53 -9.20 -13.14
C ASP A 77 -10.06 -8.98 -13.21
N GLU A 78 -10.51 -7.83 -13.72
CA GLU A 78 -11.94 -7.59 -13.99
C GLU A 78 -12.52 -8.57 -14.99
N LYS A 79 -11.82 -8.85 -16.10
CA LYS A 79 -12.25 -9.85 -17.08
C LYS A 79 -12.32 -11.25 -16.46
N ALA A 80 -11.30 -11.63 -15.69
CA ALA A 80 -11.25 -12.92 -15.00
C ALA A 80 -12.37 -13.05 -13.96
N PHE A 81 -12.67 -11.98 -13.23
CA PHE A 81 -13.78 -11.94 -12.28
C PHE A 81 -15.14 -12.09 -12.99
N ASN A 82 -15.38 -11.32 -14.06
CA ASN A 82 -16.61 -11.41 -14.84
C ASN A 82 -16.81 -12.81 -15.43
N ASN A 83 -15.74 -13.42 -15.95
CA ASN A 83 -15.80 -14.80 -16.46
C ASN A 83 -16.14 -15.82 -15.37
N ARG A 84 -15.69 -15.62 -14.11
CA ARG A 84 -16.05 -16.51 -12.98
C ARG A 84 -17.50 -16.33 -12.52
N MET A 85 -18.04 -15.12 -12.66
CA MET A 85 -19.42 -14.78 -12.27
C MET A 85 -20.46 -15.11 -13.35
N ALA A 86 -20.02 -15.30 -14.60
CA ALA A 86 -20.87 -15.69 -15.73
C ALA A 86 -21.10 -17.21 -15.84
N VAL A 87 -20.55 -18.00 -14.91
CA VAL A 87 -20.71 -19.46 -14.80
C VAL A 87 -21.72 -19.80 -13.70
#